data_AF-A0AAW2TWZ3-F1
#
_entry.id   AF-A0AAW2TWZ3-F1
#
_cell.length_a   1.000
_cell.length_b   1.000
_cell.length_c   1.000
_cell.angle_alpha   90.00
_cell.angle_beta   90.00
_cell.angle_gamma   90.00
#
_symmetry.space_group_name_H-M   'P 1'
#
loop_
_entity.id
_entity.type
_entity.pdbx_description
1 polymer ?
#
loop_
_entity_poly.entity_id
_entity_poly.type
_entity_poly.pdbx_seq_one_letter_code
_entity_poly.pdbx_strand_id
1 'polypeptide(L)' 'MVAEARICESKSHRFRGICVRKANCAAVCQTEGFHGGRCRGFRRRCYCTKHC' A
#
# COMPACT_ATOMS: atom_id res chain seq x y z
N MET A 1 6.78 14.66 22.13
CA MET A 1 6.58 13.25 21.71
C MET A 1 6.12 13.29 20.27
N VAL A 2 6.95 12.88 19.30
CA VAL A 2 6.44 12.67 17.94
C VAL A 2 5.70 11.35 17.99
N ALA A 3 4.37 11.40 18.09
CA ALA A 3 3.57 10.22 17.82
C ALA A 3 3.82 9.89 16.34
N GLU A 4 4.68 8.90 16.07
CA GLU A 4 4.75 8.27 14.76
C GLU A 4 3.30 7.88 14.43
N ALA A 5 2.66 8.61 13.51
CA ALA A 5 1.32 8.29 13.06
C ALA A 5 1.35 6.80 12.70
N ARG A 6 0.51 5.99 13.33
CA ARG A 6 0.60 4.54 13.14
C ARG A 6 0.23 4.31 11.69
N ILE A 7 1.15 3.76 10.91
CA ILE A 7 0.83 3.44 9.52
C ILE A 7 0.26 2.04 9.49
N CYS A 8 -1.05 1.95 9.27
CA CYS A 8 -1.72 0.68 9.03
C CYS A 8 -1.39 0.22 7.62
N GLU A 9 -0.92 -1.01 7.49
CA GLU A 9 -0.71 -1.65 6.20
C GLU A 9 -1.70 -2.80 5.98
N SER A 10 -2.28 -2.85 4.78
CA SER A 10 -3.21 -3.89 4.37
C SER A 10 -2.91 -4.32 2.94
N LYS A 11 -3.18 -5.58 2.59
CA LYS A 11 -2.97 -6.05 1.23
C LYS A 11 -4.06 -5.45 0.33
N SER A 12 -3.68 -4.87 -0.81
CA SER A 12 -4.66 -4.39 -1.79
C SER A 12 -5.51 -5.54 -2.31
N HIS A 13 -6.83 -5.34 -2.40
CA HIS A 13 -7.78 -6.30 -2.96
C HIS A 13 -7.96 -6.07 -4.46
N ARG A 14 -7.82 -4.82 -4.91
CA ARG A 14 -7.88 -4.46 -6.34
C ARG A 14 -6.59 -4.77 -7.10
N PHE A 15 -5.44 -4.72 -6.45
CA PHE A 15 -4.16 -4.95 -7.13
C PHE A 15 -3.97 -6.44 -7.46
N ARG A 16 -4.01 -6.77 -8.75
CA ARG A 16 -3.75 -8.13 -9.25
C ARG A 16 -2.40 -8.18 -9.99
N GLY A 17 -1.67 -9.25 -9.76
CA GLY A 17 -0.36 -9.49 -10.39
C GLY A 17 0.83 -9.04 -9.55
N ILE A 18 1.99 -8.93 -10.22
CA ILE A 18 3.28 -8.61 -9.62
C ILE A 18 3.42 -7.09 -9.51
N CYS A 19 3.74 -6.60 -8.32
CA CYS A 19 3.99 -5.20 -8.03
C CYS A 19 5.37 -4.81 -8.55
N VAL A 20 5.42 -4.34 -9.79
CA VAL A 20 6.66 -3.87 -10.44
C VAL A 20 6.91 -2.39 -10.13
N ARG A 21 5.84 -1.59 -10.11
CA ARG A 21 5.89 -0.15 -9.86
C ARG A 21 5.10 0.21 -8.60
N LYS A 22 5.78 0.82 -7.62
CA LYS A 22 5.17 1.30 -6.37
C LYS A 22 4.09 2.37 -6.64
N ALA A 23 4.29 3.21 -7.65
CA ALA A 23 3.31 4.22 -8.06
C ALA A 23 1.96 3.62 -8.48
N ASN A 24 1.96 2.52 -9.24
CA ASN A 24 0.71 1.81 -9.61
C ASN A 24 0.03 1.22 -8.38
N CYS A 25 0.81 0.66 -7.45
CA CYS A 25 0.28 0.18 -6.18
C CYS A 25 -0.35 1.31 -5.37
N ALA A 26 0.34 2.45 -5.21
CA ALA A 26 -0.19 3.61 -4.51
C ALA A 26 -1.46 4.17 -5.17
N ALA A 27 -1.51 4.27 -6.51
CA ALA A 27 -2.69 4.71 -7.24
C ALA A 27 -3.90 3.80 -6.98
N VAL A 28 -3.72 2.48 -7.04
CA VAL A 28 -4.79 1.52 -6.71
C VAL A 28 -5.22 1.67 -5.25
N CYS A 29 -4.27 1.77 -4.32
CA CYS A 29 -4.53 1.97 -2.91
C CYS A 29 -5.29 3.26 -2.61
N GLN A 30 -5.03 4.35 -3.34
CA GLN A 30 -5.81 5.59 -3.25
C GLN A 30 -7.27 5.38 -3.64
N THR A 31 -7.54 4.56 -4.66
CA THR A 31 -8.93 4.19 -5.01
C THR A 31 -9.61 3.30 -3.96
N GLU A 32 -8.84 2.66 -3.08
CA GLU A 32 -9.33 1.83 -1.96
C GLU A 32 -9.46 2.64 -0.66
N GLY A 33 -9.15 3.94 -0.67
CA GLY A 33 -9.24 4.83 0.51
C GLY A 33 -7.98 4.85 1.37
N PHE A 34 -6.82 4.45 0.83
CA PHE A 34 -5.53 4.52 1.50
C PHE A 34 -4.71 5.71 0.98
N HIS A 35 -3.85 6.28 1.83
CA HIS A 35 -3.03 7.43 1.45
C HIS A 35 -1.79 7.05 0.61
N GLY A 36 -1.36 5.78 0.67
CA GLY A 36 -0.20 5.31 -0.09
C GLY A 36 -0.20 3.79 -0.30
N GLY A 37 0.86 3.31 -0.94
CA GLY A 37 1.06 1.88 -1.16
C GLY A 37 2.51 1.55 -1.50
N ARG A 38 2.94 0.36 -1.07
CA ARG A 38 4.29 -0.18 -1.33
C ARG A 38 4.25 -1.63 -1.78
N CYS A 39 5.15 -1.97 -2.69
CA CYS A 39 5.41 -3.35 -3.08
C CYS A 39 6.26 -4.03 -2.00
N ARG A 40 5.82 -5.18 -1.46
CA ARG A 40 6.54 -5.94 -0.42
C ARG A 40 6.60 -7.43 -0.76
N GLY A 41 7.71 -8.06 -0.35
CA GLY A 41 7.94 -9.51 -0.39
C GLY A 41 8.41 -10.07 -1.75
N PHE A 42 8.76 -11.36 -1.74
CA PHE A 42 9.29 -12.08 -2.91
C PHE A 42 8.30 -12.16 -4.08
N ARG A 43 7.01 -12.35 -3.79
CA ARG A 43 5.94 -12.33 -4.80
C ARG A 43 5.57 -10.91 -5.25
N ARG A 44 6.31 -9.89 -4.80
CA ARG A 44 6.04 -8.45 -5.00
C ARG A 44 4.55 -8.14 -4.89
N ARG A 45 3.94 -8.30 -3.72
CA ARG A 45 2.52 -7.96 -3.53
C ARG A 45 2.39 -6.48 -3.18
N CYS A 46 1.30 -5.85 -3.61
CA CYS A 46 0.98 -4.49 -3.24
C CYS A 46 0.32 -4.44 -1.86
N TYR A 47 0.88 -3.63 -0.97
CA TYR A 47 0.33 -3.33 0.35
C TYR A 47 0.01 -1.84 0.44
N CYS A 48 -1.24 -1.53 0.71
CA CYS A 48 -1.75 -0.19 0.92
C CYS A 48 -1.45 0.28 2.33
N THR A 49 -1.06 1.54 2.47
CA THR A 49 -0.69 2.19 3.72
C THR A 49 -1.61 3.38 3.97
N LYS A 50 -2.15 3.50 5.18
CA LYS A 50 -2.92 4.67 5.62
C LYS A 50 -2.55 5.04 7.04
N HIS A 51 -2.79 6.28 7.42
CA HIS A 51 -2.68 6.69 8.82
C HIS A 51 -3.82 6.07 9.63
N CYS A 52 -3.44 5.55 10.78
CA CYS A 52 -4.24 5.14 11.92
C CYS A 52 -3.46 5.56 13.19
#